data_AF-A0A257XSX9-F1
#
_entry.id   AF-A0A257XSX9-F1
#
_cell.length_a   1.000
_cell.length_b   1.000
_cell.length_c   1.000
_cell.angle_alpha   90.00
_cell.angle_beta   90.00
_cell.angle_gamma   90.00
#
_symmetry.space_group_name_H-M   'P 1'
#
loop_
_entity.id
_entity.type
_entity.pdbx_description
1 polymer ?
#
loop_
_entity_poly.entity_id
_entity_poly.type
_entity_poly.pdbx_seq_one_letter_code
_entity_poly.pdbx_strand_id
1 'polypeptide(L)'
;MLTRVLLAAALLTATASAATKLDFNRDIRPILSDNCFACHGFDAKKRKADLRLDVPEVAFKAIEGVFPIKPGSPEASSIIQRILTKDEDELMPPPESHKHITPAQAEILQRWIKEGAEYKKHWAFEAPVKTTPPPVKGLVRNGIDAFIQSRLSEEKLSPQPEASKETLIRRVTLDLTGLPPTLAEIDAFLADSAPDAYEKVVARLLKSERYGEHMGRFWLDAARYADTHGLHLDNERSMWPYRDWVVRAFNANLPYDQFTIWQLAGDLLPNATVEQQIASGFNRCN
;
A
#
# COMPACT_ATOMS: atom_id res chain seq x y z
N MET A 1 -40.29 53.21 35.27
CA MET A 1 -39.15 52.94 34.38
C MET A 1 -38.78 51.48 34.51
N LEU A 2 -39.27 50.61 33.61
CA LEU A 2 -38.98 49.18 33.62
C LEU A 2 -37.72 48.89 32.81
N THR A 3 -36.70 48.37 33.46
CA THR A 3 -35.42 47.96 32.87
C THR A 3 -35.56 46.55 32.30
N ARG A 4 -35.51 46.41 30.97
CA ARG A 4 -35.49 45.11 30.27
C ARG A 4 -34.06 44.57 30.24
N VAL A 5 -33.83 43.41 30.86
CA VAL A 5 -32.60 42.62 30.74
C VAL A 5 -32.71 41.76 29.48
N LEU A 6 -31.83 41.98 28.51
CA LEU A 6 -31.68 41.17 27.30
C LEU A 6 -30.70 40.02 27.60
N LEU A 7 -31.24 38.80 27.65
CA LEU A 7 -30.48 37.57 27.79
C LEU A 7 -29.96 37.15 26.40
N ALA A 8 -28.65 37.27 26.16
CA ALA A 8 -28.03 36.80 24.93
C ALA A 8 -27.80 35.27 25.02
N ALA A 9 -28.57 34.51 24.26
CA ALA A 9 -28.36 33.07 24.10
C ALA A 9 -27.17 32.82 23.16
N ALA A 10 -26.06 32.33 23.71
CA ALA A 10 -24.92 31.86 22.93
C ALA A 10 -25.28 30.50 22.30
N LEU A 11 -25.58 30.50 21.00
CA LEU A 11 -25.67 29.28 20.20
C LEU A 11 -24.27 28.71 20.01
N LEU A 12 -23.95 27.62 20.74
CA LEU A 12 -22.84 26.74 20.38
C LEU A 12 -23.23 26.01 19.08
N THR A 13 -22.77 26.52 17.95
CA THR A 13 -22.73 25.73 16.71
C THR A 13 -21.61 24.71 16.85
N ALA A 14 -21.97 23.48 17.22
CA ALA A 14 -21.09 22.33 17.05
C ALA A 14 -20.83 22.15 15.55
N THR A 15 -19.62 22.49 15.10
CA THR A 15 -19.16 22.11 13.77
C THR A 15 -19.02 20.60 13.75
N ALA A 16 -20.05 19.91 13.22
CA ALA A 16 -19.93 18.52 12.86
C ALA A 16 -18.78 18.42 11.85
N SER A 17 -17.67 17.80 12.26
CA SER A 17 -16.62 17.41 11.33
C SER A 17 -17.27 16.54 10.27
N ALA A 18 -17.29 17.00 9.01
CA ALA A 18 -17.80 16.20 7.91
C ALA A 18 -16.98 14.92 7.88
N ALA A 19 -17.61 13.79 8.21
CA ALA A 19 -16.94 12.50 8.21
C ALA A 19 -16.37 12.28 6.80
N THR A 20 -15.07 11.97 6.72
CA THR A 20 -14.38 11.72 5.46
C THR A 20 -15.13 10.64 4.67
N LYS A 21 -15.41 10.90 3.39
CA LYS A 21 -16.07 9.93 2.49
C LYS A 21 -15.33 8.59 2.55
N LEU A 22 -16.09 7.50 2.64
CA LEU A 22 -15.51 6.16 2.64
C LEU A 22 -14.88 5.83 1.28
N ASP A 23 -13.71 5.20 1.31
CA ASP A 23 -13.05 4.67 0.12
C ASP A 23 -13.18 3.14 0.08
N PHE A 24 -13.65 2.61 -1.06
CA PHE A 24 -13.88 1.18 -1.19
C PHE A 24 -12.61 0.35 -0.98
N ASN A 25 -11.46 0.76 -1.52
CA ASN A 25 -10.24 -0.03 -1.44
C ASN A 25 -9.59 0.06 -0.06
N ARG A 26 -9.66 1.23 0.60
CA ARG A 26 -9.10 1.44 1.94
C ARG A 26 -9.98 0.86 3.03
N ASP A 27 -11.28 1.14 2.99
CA ASP A 27 -12.16 0.94 4.14
C ASP A 27 -13.06 -0.29 4.02
N ILE A 28 -13.47 -0.68 2.80
CA ILE A 28 -14.54 -1.67 2.58
C ILE A 28 -14.01 -3.02 2.13
N ARG A 29 -13.16 -3.02 1.10
CA ARG A 29 -12.60 -4.21 0.49
C ARG A 29 -11.84 -5.09 1.50
N PRO A 30 -11.04 -4.55 2.45
CA PRO A 30 -10.41 -5.40 3.47
C PRO A 30 -11.45 -6.15 4.30
N ILE A 31 -12.54 -5.48 4.72
CA ILE A 31 -13.61 -6.10 5.50
C ILE A 31 -14.26 -7.24 4.69
N LEU A 32 -14.63 -6.99 3.43
CA LEU A 32 -15.26 -8.00 2.58
C LEU A 32 -14.33 -9.15 2.20
N SER A 33 -13.05 -8.85 1.93
CA SER A 33 -12.02 -9.84 1.61
C SER A 33 -11.77 -10.77 2.79
N ASP A 34 -11.59 -10.19 3.97
CA ASP A 34 -11.30 -10.96 5.16
C ASP A 34 -12.50 -11.78 5.57
N ASN A 35 -13.72 -11.23 5.55
CA ASN A 35 -14.88 -11.87 6.18
C ASN A 35 -15.84 -12.56 5.23
N CYS A 36 -15.92 -12.16 3.95
CA CYS A 36 -17.01 -12.56 3.06
C CYS A 36 -16.55 -13.37 1.83
N PHE A 37 -15.47 -12.98 1.16
CA PHE A 37 -15.09 -13.53 -0.15
C PHE A 37 -14.70 -15.01 -0.15
N ALA A 38 -14.35 -15.58 1.02
CA ALA A 38 -14.08 -17.02 1.12
C ALA A 38 -15.30 -17.89 0.76
N CYS A 39 -16.51 -17.44 1.08
CA CYS A 39 -17.77 -18.14 0.78
C CYS A 39 -18.64 -17.43 -0.27
N HIS A 40 -18.44 -16.13 -0.50
CA HIS A 40 -19.23 -15.31 -1.42
C HIS A 40 -18.37 -14.54 -2.43
N GLY A 41 -17.27 -15.16 -2.86
CA GLY A 41 -16.30 -14.57 -3.78
C GLY A 41 -16.05 -15.41 -5.03
N PHE A 42 -14.86 -15.26 -5.59
CA PHE A 42 -14.48 -15.80 -6.90
C PHE A 42 -14.46 -17.33 -6.99
N ASP A 43 -14.15 -18.06 -5.91
CA ASP A 43 -14.07 -19.53 -5.92
C ASP A 43 -15.46 -20.17 -6.03
N ALA A 44 -15.76 -20.73 -7.22
CA ALA A 44 -17.04 -21.37 -7.48
C ALA A 44 -17.28 -22.65 -6.65
N LYS A 45 -16.23 -23.34 -6.20
CA LYS A 45 -16.38 -24.60 -5.44
C LYS A 45 -16.76 -24.38 -3.99
N LYS A 46 -16.43 -23.21 -3.43
CA LYS A 46 -16.75 -22.83 -2.04
C LYS A 46 -17.93 -21.86 -1.94
N ARG A 47 -18.48 -21.46 -3.09
CA ARG A 47 -19.50 -20.41 -3.15
C ARG A 47 -20.81 -20.88 -2.53
N LYS A 48 -21.29 -20.16 -1.53
CA LYS A 48 -22.61 -20.35 -0.93
C LYS A 48 -23.63 -19.44 -1.63
N ALA A 49 -24.83 -19.98 -1.87
CA ALA A 49 -25.98 -19.28 -2.47
C ALA A 49 -25.71 -18.62 -3.83
N ASP A 50 -24.71 -19.10 -4.57
CA ASP A 50 -24.21 -18.51 -5.83
C ASP A 50 -23.94 -16.99 -5.79
N LEU A 51 -23.76 -16.44 -4.58
CA LEU A 51 -23.58 -15.02 -4.35
C LEU A 51 -22.13 -14.60 -4.60
N ARG A 52 -21.96 -13.48 -5.32
CA ARG A 52 -20.67 -12.83 -5.61
C ARG A 52 -20.68 -11.41 -5.05
N LEU A 53 -20.14 -11.22 -3.85
CA LEU A 53 -19.98 -9.90 -3.25
C LEU A 53 -18.77 -9.14 -3.83
N ASP A 54 -17.87 -9.82 -4.53
CA ASP A 54 -16.71 -9.26 -5.22
C ASP A 54 -17.06 -8.66 -6.60
N VAL A 55 -18.26 -8.94 -7.12
CA VAL A 55 -18.75 -8.44 -8.42
C VAL A 55 -19.95 -7.53 -8.19
N PRO A 56 -19.84 -6.20 -8.39
CA PRO A 56 -20.89 -5.26 -8.03
C PRO A 56 -22.22 -5.55 -8.72
N GLU A 57 -22.20 -5.95 -9.99
CA GLU A 57 -23.40 -6.25 -10.78
C GLU A 57 -24.20 -7.42 -10.18
N VAL A 58 -23.51 -8.38 -9.54
CA VAL A 58 -24.14 -9.52 -8.88
C VAL A 58 -24.55 -9.15 -7.46
N ALA A 59 -23.70 -8.42 -6.73
CA ALA A 59 -23.96 -7.99 -5.36
C ALA A 59 -25.20 -7.09 -5.24
N PHE A 60 -25.51 -6.31 -6.28
CA PHE A 60 -26.68 -5.42 -6.33
C PHE A 60 -27.95 -6.07 -6.88
N LYS A 61 -27.86 -7.28 -7.43
CA LYS A 61 -29.01 -7.95 -8.02
C LYS A 61 -29.82 -8.66 -6.94
N ALA A 62 -31.14 -8.48 -6.96
CA ALA A 62 -32.01 -9.24 -6.09
C ALA A 62 -31.95 -10.74 -6.42
N ILE A 63 -31.84 -11.55 -5.37
CA ILE A 63 -31.94 -13.01 -5.41
C ILE A 63 -33.24 -13.34 -4.68
N GLU A 64 -34.21 -13.89 -5.42
CA GLU A 64 -35.54 -14.24 -4.87
C GLU A 64 -36.23 -13.06 -4.15
N GLY A 65 -36.04 -11.84 -4.66
CA GLY A 65 -36.62 -10.61 -4.08
C GLY A 65 -35.80 -9.97 -2.95
N VAL A 66 -34.71 -10.60 -2.51
CA VAL A 66 -33.81 -10.09 -1.48
C VAL A 66 -32.55 -9.50 -2.11
N PHE A 67 -32.20 -8.27 -1.74
CA PHE A 67 -30.97 -7.62 -2.22
C PHE A 67 -29.80 -7.92 -1.28
N PRO A 68 -28.69 -8.52 -1.75
CA PRO A 68 -27.48 -8.68 -0.95
C PRO A 68 -26.96 -7.33 -0.47
N ILE A 69 -26.79 -6.40 -1.41
CA ILE A 69 -26.49 -4.99 -1.17
C ILE A 69 -27.47 -4.15 -1.99
N LYS A 70 -28.24 -3.29 -1.32
CA LYS A 70 -29.10 -2.30 -1.95
C LYS A 70 -28.49 -0.91 -1.74
N PRO A 71 -27.84 -0.32 -2.77
CA PRO A 71 -27.29 1.03 -2.69
C PRO A 71 -28.29 2.05 -2.11
N GLY A 72 -27.86 2.83 -1.12
CA GLY A 72 -28.66 3.84 -0.44
C GLY A 72 -29.64 3.32 0.62
N SER A 73 -29.76 2.00 0.82
CA SER A 73 -30.70 1.42 1.81
C SER A 73 -30.07 0.27 2.58
N PRO A 74 -29.28 0.57 3.64
CA PRO A 74 -28.70 -0.45 4.52
C PRO A 74 -29.75 -1.41 5.11
N GLU A 75 -30.93 -0.92 5.46
CA GLU A 75 -32.01 -1.68 6.10
C GLU A 75 -32.61 -2.73 5.16
N ALA A 76 -32.56 -2.45 3.86
CA ALA A 76 -33.03 -3.34 2.79
C ALA A 76 -31.90 -4.18 2.18
N SER A 77 -30.69 -4.13 2.76
CA SER A 77 -29.53 -4.91 2.34
C SER A 77 -29.35 -6.10 3.26
N SER A 78 -29.45 -7.32 2.72
CA SER A 78 -29.39 -8.53 3.53
C SER A 78 -28.03 -8.71 4.20
N ILE A 79 -26.93 -8.20 3.63
CA ILE A 79 -25.62 -8.23 4.29
C ILE A 79 -25.66 -7.58 5.68
N ILE A 80 -26.39 -6.47 5.85
CA ILE A 80 -26.49 -5.78 7.14
C ILE A 80 -27.31 -6.60 8.13
N GLN A 81 -28.39 -7.21 7.67
CA GLN A 81 -29.21 -8.10 8.48
C GLN A 81 -28.40 -9.31 8.96
N ARG A 82 -27.61 -9.91 8.06
CA ARG A 82 -26.80 -11.10 8.31
C ARG A 82 -25.60 -10.84 9.23
N ILE A 83 -25.04 -9.63 9.25
CA ILE A 83 -23.94 -9.30 10.19
C ILE A 83 -24.42 -8.80 11.56
N LEU A 84 -25.70 -8.40 11.68
CA LEU A 84 -26.27 -7.84 12.93
C LEU A 84 -27.26 -8.79 13.63
N THR A 85 -27.66 -9.88 12.99
CA THR A 85 -28.55 -10.88 13.59
C THR A 85 -27.90 -11.54 14.81
N LYS A 86 -28.74 -12.04 15.72
CA LYS A 86 -28.32 -12.85 16.87
C LYS A 86 -28.56 -14.34 16.65
N ASP A 87 -29.21 -14.69 15.54
CA ASP A 87 -29.45 -16.08 15.15
C ASP A 87 -28.17 -16.64 14.53
N GLU A 88 -27.58 -17.66 15.17
CA GLU A 88 -26.31 -18.26 14.74
C GLU A 88 -26.41 -18.95 13.37
N ASP A 89 -27.58 -19.45 13.00
CA ASP A 89 -27.80 -20.10 11.70
C ASP A 89 -27.86 -19.08 10.55
N GLU A 90 -28.20 -17.83 10.88
CA GLU A 90 -28.29 -16.74 9.91
C GLU A 90 -27.08 -15.81 9.91
N LEU A 91 -26.28 -15.84 10.97
CA LEU A 91 -25.14 -14.94 11.19
C LEU A 91 -24.05 -15.18 10.15
N MET A 92 -23.56 -14.07 9.58
CA MET A 92 -22.44 -14.05 8.67
C MET A 92 -21.35 -13.11 9.21
N PRO A 93 -20.07 -13.52 9.22
CA PRO A 93 -19.57 -14.84 8.88
C PRO A 93 -20.07 -15.92 9.85
N PRO A 94 -20.29 -17.16 9.39
CA PRO A 94 -20.74 -18.24 10.25
C PRO A 94 -19.72 -18.54 11.37
N PRO A 95 -20.14 -18.97 12.58
CA PRO A 95 -19.23 -19.25 13.69
C PRO A 95 -18.10 -20.23 13.36
N GLU A 96 -18.37 -21.23 12.50
CA GLU A 96 -17.39 -22.22 12.07
C GLU A 96 -16.27 -21.65 11.18
N SER A 97 -16.48 -20.45 10.63
CA SER A 97 -15.43 -19.75 9.86
C SER A 97 -14.35 -19.15 10.76
N HIS A 98 -14.60 -19.03 12.06
CA HIS A 98 -13.76 -18.34 13.06
C HIS A 98 -13.46 -16.87 12.72
N LYS A 99 -14.28 -16.26 11.85
CA LYS A 99 -14.19 -14.84 11.48
C LYS A 99 -15.35 -14.08 12.10
N HIS A 100 -15.11 -12.82 12.44
CA HIS A 100 -16.13 -11.99 13.06
C HIS A 100 -16.03 -10.55 12.54
N ILE A 101 -17.20 -9.94 12.36
CA ILE A 101 -17.31 -8.52 12.04
C ILE A 101 -17.39 -7.76 13.36
N THR A 102 -16.48 -6.81 13.55
CA THR A 102 -16.53 -5.92 14.71
C THR A 102 -17.66 -4.88 14.54
N PRO A 103 -18.18 -4.30 15.64
CA PRO A 103 -19.19 -3.24 15.55
C PRO A 103 -18.78 -2.06 14.65
N ALA A 104 -17.50 -1.67 14.71
CA ALA A 104 -16.94 -0.60 13.86
C ALA A 104 -16.96 -0.97 12.36
N GLN A 105 -16.63 -2.23 12.03
CA GLN A 105 -16.71 -2.71 10.65
C GLN A 105 -18.16 -2.76 10.15
N ALA A 106 -19.11 -3.20 10.98
CA ALA A 106 -20.53 -3.18 10.64
C ALA A 106 -21.04 -1.75 10.39
N GLU A 107 -20.59 -0.77 11.19
CA GLU A 107 -20.93 0.64 10.97
C GLU A 107 -20.34 1.17 9.66
N ILE A 108 -19.09 0.82 9.34
CA ILE A 108 -18.45 1.18 8.07
C ILE A 108 -19.24 0.63 6.87
N LEU A 109 -19.65 -0.64 6.92
CA LEU A 109 -20.45 -1.26 5.87
C LEU A 109 -21.83 -0.60 5.72
N GLN A 110 -22.52 -0.32 6.83
CA GLN A 110 -23.80 0.39 6.81
C GLN A 110 -23.66 1.78 6.19
N ARG A 111 -22.64 2.55 6.59
CA ARG A 111 -22.38 3.88 6.06
C ARG A 111 -22.04 3.82 4.57
N TRP A 112 -21.19 2.89 4.14
CA TRP A 112 -20.86 2.71 2.73
C TRP A 112 -22.09 2.40 1.87
N ILE A 113 -22.96 1.51 2.35
CA ILE A 113 -24.21 1.22 1.64
C ILE A 113 -25.10 2.46 1.58
N LYS A 114 -25.22 3.20 2.68
CA LYS A 114 -25.98 4.47 2.73
C LYS A 114 -25.42 5.53 1.77
N GLU A 115 -24.09 5.59 1.59
CA GLU A 115 -23.40 6.46 0.64
C GLU A 115 -23.52 6.01 -0.82
N GLY A 116 -24.23 4.90 -1.10
CA GLY A 116 -24.49 4.40 -2.45
C GLY A 116 -23.67 3.17 -2.85
N ALA A 117 -22.96 2.55 -1.90
CA ALA A 117 -22.20 1.31 -2.10
C ALA A 117 -21.24 1.35 -3.31
N GLU A 118 -20.52 2.46 -3.50
CA GLU A 118 -19.61 2.62 -4.64
C GLU A 118 -18.48 1.56 -4.58
N TYR A 119 -18.35 0.74 -5.63
CA TYR A 119 -17.23 -0.19 -5.81
C TYR A 119 -16.10 0.47 -6.59
N LYS A 120 -14.86 0.10 -6.26
CA LYS A 120 -13.66 0.48 -7.00
C LYS A 120 -12.89 -0.74 -7.47
N LYS A 121 -12.08 -0.59 -8.54
CA LYS A 121 -11.18 -1.65 -8.99
C LYS A 121 -10.06 -1.81 -7.97
N HIS A 122 -9.31 -2.92 -8.05
CA HIS A 122 -8.14 -3.06 -7.19
C HIS A 122 -7.17 -1.90 -7.45
N TRP A 123 -6.59 -1.32 -6.41
CA TRP A 123 -5.72 -0.13 -6.51
C TRP A 123 -4.60 -0.30 -7.56
N ALA A 124 -4.06 -1.52 -7.71
CA ALA A 124 -3.04 -1.85 -8.69
C ALA A 124 -3.48 -1.73 -10.16
N PHE A 125 -4.79 -1.67 -10.44
CA PHE A 125 -5.37 -1.49 -11.77
C PHE A 125 -5.99 -0.11 -11.95
N GLU A 126 -5.84 0.78 -10.98
CA GLU A 126 -6.24 2.18 -11.08
C GLU A 126 -4.99 3.02 -11.31
N ALA A 127 -5.02 3.87 -12.33
CA ALA A 127 -3.89 4.74 -12.62
C ALA A 127 -3.66 5.70 -11.44
N PRO A 128 -2.42 5.82 -10.91
CA PRO A 128 -2.13 6.79 -9.87
C PRO A 128 -2.44 8.21 -10.37
N VAL A 129 -3.18 8.97 -9.57
CA VAL A 129 -3.51 10.37 -9.86
C VAL A 129 -2.59 11.25 -9.04
N LYS A 130 -2.01 12.28 -9.67
CA LYS A 130 -1.18 13.26 -8.98
C LYS A 130 -2.04 14.09 -8.03
N THR A 131 -1.76 14.00 -6.74
CA THR A 131 -2.47 14.73 -5.68
C THR A 131 -1.63 15.90 -5.18
N THR A 132 -2.28 17.03 -4.90
CA THR A 132 -1.62 18.17 -4.24
C THR A 132 -1.36 17.83 -2.77
N PRO A 133 -0.12 18.01 -2.27
CA PRO A 133 0.17 17.79 -0.86
C PRO A 133 -0.73 18.65 0.06
N PRO A 134 -1.14 18.13 1.23
CA PRO A 134 -2.04 18.85 2.12
C PRO A 134 -1.35 20.10 2.69
N PRO A 135 -2.07 21.23 2.83
CA PRO A 135 -1.52 22.44 3.40
C PRO A 135 -1.41 22.32 4.92
N VAL A 136 -0.24 21.89 5.40
CA VAL A 136 0.03 21.69 6.83
C VAL A 136 1.12 22.63 7.34
N LYS A 137 1.03 23.01 8.61
CA LYS A 137 2.08 23.76 9.31
C LYS A 137 3.04 22.79 9.98
N GLY A 138 4.28 23.21 10.20
CA GLY A 138 5.30 22.41 10.88
C GLY A 138 6.56 22.22 10.02
N LEU A 139 7.34 21.19 10.37
CA LEU A 139 8.56 20.84 9.65
C LEU A 139 8.21 20.07 8.38
N VAL A 140 8.16 20.78 7.25
CA VAL A 140 7.84 20.21 5.92
C VAL A 140 8.95 20.62 4.95
N ARG A 141 9.78 19.67 4.50
CA ARG A 141 10.84 19.92 3.52
C ARG A 141 10.39 19.57 2.09
N ASN A 142 9.48 18.61 1.95
CA ASN A 142 8.95 18.18 0.66
C ASN A 142 7.47 17.75 0.75
N GLY A 143 6.88 17.32 -0.37
CA GLY A 143 5.48 16.91 -0.43
C GLY A 143 5.15 15.65 0.39
N ILE A 144 6.11 14.73 0.57
CA ILE A 144 5.94 13.52 1.40
C ILE A 144 5.79 13.93 2.87
N ASP A 145 6.65 14.84 3.35
CA ASP A 145 6.58 15.35 4.72
C ASP A 145 5.23 15.99 5.03
N ALA A 146 4.62 16.67 4.04
CA ALA A 146 3.29 17.26 4.21
C ALA A 146 2.22 16.19 4.48
N PHE A 147 2.24 15.06 3.74
CA PHE A 147 1.31 13.96 3.98
C PHE A 147 1.53 13.32 5.36
N ILE A 148 2.79 13.10 5.76
CA ILE A 148 3.13 12.55 7.08
C ILE A 148 2.66 13.50 8.19
N GLN A 149 2.98 14.79 8.08
CA GLN A 149 2.62 15.79 9.07
C GLN A 149 1.10 15.98 9.18
N SER A 150 0.36 15.87 8.08
CA SER A 150 -1.10 15.84 8.10
C SER A 150 -1.61 14.70 8.98
N ARG A 151 -1.08 13.48 8.77
CA ARG A 151 -1.52 12.31 9.52
C ARG A 151 -1.14 12.40 11.00
N LEU A 152 0.09 12.81 11.31
CA LEU A 152 0.53 13.01 12.69
C LEU A 152 -0.38 14.02 13.42
N SER A 153 -0.77 15.10 12.75
CA SER A 153 -1.64 16.13 13.33
C SER A 153 -3.04 15.60 13.65
N GLU A 154 -3.62 14.76 12.78
CA GLU A 154 -4.89 14.06 13.03
C GLU A 154 -4.80 13.13 14.25
N GLU A 155 -3.68 12.41 14.37
CA GLU A 155 -3.43 11.46 15.47
C GLU A 155 -2.90 12.13 16.74
N LYS A 156 -2.72 13.46 16.74
CA LYS A 156 -2.15 14.25 17.85
C LYS A 156 -0.75 13.77 18.26
N LEU A 157 0.03 13.33 17.27
CA LEU A 157 1.42 12.92 17.42
C LEU A 157 2.36 14.01 16.91
N SER A 158 3.57 14.04 17.47
CA SER A 158 4.65 14.94 17.07
C SER A 158 5.86 14.14 16.59
N PRO A 159 6.61 14.64 15.59
CA PRO A 159 7.86 14.01 15.18
C PRO A 159 8.86 13.90 16.34
N GLN A 160 9.64 12.82 16.34
CA GLN A 160 10.81 12.69 17.22
C GLN A 160 11.92 13.66 16.78
N PRO A 161 12.81 14.09 17.69
CA PRO A 161 13.99 14.84 17.31
C PRO A 161 14.86 14.04 16.33
N GLU A 162 15.64 14.76 15.54
CA GLU A 162 16.60 14.15 14.63
C GLU A 162 17.61 13.31 15.41
N ALA A 163 17.94 12.13 14.86
CA ALA A 163 18.88 11.23 15.51
C ALA A 163 20.31 11.78 15.47
N SER A 164 21.18 11.27 16.33
CA SER A 164 22.60 11.64 16.30
C SER A 164 23.24 11.28 14.96
N LYS A 165 24.30 12.00 14.57
CA LYS A 165 25.01 11.74 13.31
C LYS A 165 25.50 10.30 13.20
N GLU A 166 26.01 9.71 14.29
CA GLU A 166 26.44 8.31 14.35
C GLU A 166 25.28 7.35 14.03
N THR A 167 24.08 7.65 14.55
CA THR A 167 22.88 6.86 14.29
C THR A 167 22.44 7.02 12.84
N LEU A 168 22.45 8.25 12.31
CA LEU A 168 22.04 8.55 10.95
C LEU A 168 22.94 7.85 9.92
N ILE A 169 24.26 8.00 10.02
CA ILE A 169 25.19 7.37 9.06
C ILE A 169 25.10 5.85 9.11
N ARG A 170 24.93 5.26 10.30
CA ARG A 170 24.77 3.81 10.43
C ARG A 170 23.50 3.33 9.74
N ARG A 171 22.36 3.99 9.96
CA ARG A 171 21.07 3.61 9.34
C ARG A 171 21.13 3.73 7.83
N VAL A 172 21.49 4.91 7.32
CA VAL A 172 21.48 5.16 5.86
C VAL A 172 22.48 4.28 5.10
N THR A 173 23.64 3.96 5.69
CA THR A 173 24.63 3.08 5.04
C THR A 173 24.12 1.64 4.98
N LEU A 174 23.48 1.14 6.05
CA LEU A 174 22.85 -0.18 6.04
C LEU A 174 21.67 -0.24 5.06
N ASP A 175 20.83 0.79 5.03
CA ASP A 175 19.65 0.82 4.16
C ASP A 175 20.04 0.90 2.67
N LEU A 176 21.09 1.65 2.33
CA LEU A 176 21.50 1.83 0.93
C LEU A 176 22.49 0.79 0.44
N THR A 177 23.29 0.18 1.31
CA THR A 177 24.39 -0.73 0.89
C THR A 177 24.39 -2.08 1.58
N GLY A 178 23.55 -2.29 2.59
CA GLY A 178 23.53 -3.52 3.39
C GLY A 178 24.73 -3.71 4.31
N LEU A 179 25.68 -2.78 4.33
CA LEU A 179 26.90 -2.85 5.13
C LEU A 179 26.97 -1.67 6.12
N PRO A 180 27.65 -1.85 7.28
CA PRO A 180 27.91 -0.74 8.18
C PRO A 180 28.92 0.26 7.56
N PRO A 181 28.89 1.54 7.98
CA PRO A 181 29.91 2.50 7.57
C PRO A 181 31.26 2.15 8.20
N THR A 182 32.35 2.52 7.52
CA THR A 182 33.71 2.47 8.06
C THR A 182 33.94 3.58 9.07
N LEU A 183 34.94 3.42 9.94
CA LEU A 183 35.31 4.45 10.92
C LEU A 183 35.66 5.79 10.25
N ALA A 184 36.40 5.75 9.13
CA ALA A 184 36.75 6.96 8.39
C ALA A 184 35.53 7.69 7.80
N GLU A 185 34.51 6.96 7.35
CA GLU A 185 33.26 7.57 6.88
C GLU A 185 32.45 8.19 8.02
N ILE A 186 32.45 7.55 9.19
CA ILE A 186 31.86 8.10 10.42
C ILE A 186 32.56 9.41 10.79
N ASP A 187 33.89 9.38 10.94
CA ASP A 187 34.69 10.54 11.34
C ASP A 187 34.51 11.70 10.35
N ALA A 188 34.49 11.41 9.05
CA ALA A 188 34.26 12.41 8.01
C ALA A 188 32.88 13.07 8.13
N PHE A 189 31.82 12.29 8.38
CA PHE A 189 30.47 12.83 8.54
C PHE A 189 30.30 13.60 9.85
N LEU A 190 30.91 13.13 10.94
CA LEU A 190 30.91 13.83 12.22
C LEU A 190 31.58 15.21 12.09
N ALA A 191 32.70 15.29 11.39
CA ALA A 191 33.45 16.52 11.15
C ALA A 191 32.77 17.49 10.17
N ASP A 192 31.93 17.02 9.24
CA ASP A 192 31.25 17.88 8.27
C ASP A 192 30.08 18.65 8.91
N SER A 193 30.26 19.95 9.17
CA SER A 193 29.24 20.84 9.73
C SER A 193 28.39 21.55 8.67
N ALA A 194 28.57 21.23 7.38
CA ALA A 194 27.78 21.83 6.33
C ALA A 194 26.28 21.45 6.47
N PRO A 195 25.36 22.37 6.09
CA PRO A 195 23.93 22.11 6.19
C PRO A 195 23.44 20.95 5.32
N ASP A 196 24.23 20.52 4.33
CA ASP A 196 23.96 19.42 3.39
C ASP A 196 24.84 18.17 3.64
N ALA A 197 25.47 18.07 4.82
CA ALA A 197 26.40 16.98 5.13
C ALA A 197 25.75 15.58 4.99
N TYR A 198 24.48 15.44 5.38
CA TYR A 198 23.75 14.18 5.28
C TYR A 198 23.47 13.81 3.82
N GLU A 199 23.06 14.77 3.00
CA GLU A 199 22.79 14.61 1.57
C GLU A 199 24.07 14.20 0.81
N LYS A 200 25.23 14.74 1.20
CA LYS A 200 26.53 14.29 0.64
C LYS A 200 26.81 12.82 0.94
N VAL A 201 26.52 12.35 2.16
CA VAL A 201 26.64 10.94 2.53
C VAL A 201 25.71 10.09 1.66
N VAL A 202 24.44 10.47 1.54
CA VAL A 202 23.45 9.76 0.71
C VAL A 202 23.91 9.69 -0.75
N ALA A 203 24.32 10.83 -1.33
CA ALA A 203 24.77 10.90 -2.71
C ALA A 203 26.02 10.05 -2.96
N ARG A 204 26.94 9.96 -1.99
CA ARG A 204 28.12 9.09 -2.05
C ARG A 204 27.72 7.61 -2.01
N LEU A 205 26.79 7.23 -1.14
CA LEU A 205 26.31 5.86 -1.02
C LEU A 205 25.56 5.39 -2.27
N LEU A 206 24.69 6.23 -2.84
CA LEU A 206 23.96 5.93 -4.09
C LEU A 206 24.90 5.77 -5.29
N LYS A 207 26.09 6.39 -5.27
CA LYS A 207 27.12 6.24 -6.32
C LYS A 207 28.01 5.01 -6.13
N SER A 208 27.91 4.31 -5.00
CA SER A 208 28.70 3.11 -4.72
C SER A 208 28.12 1.92 -5.46
N GLU A 209 28.97 1.03 -6.01
CA GLU A 209 28.51 -0.20 -6.65
C GLU A 209 27.70 -1.09 -5.68
N ARG A 210 28.00 -1.00 -4.38
CA ARG A 210 27.30 -1.69 -3.29
C ARG A 210 25.82 -1.34 -3.21
N TYR A 211 25.42 -0.16 -3.70
CA TYR A 211 24.01 0.21 -3.78
C TYR A 211 23.24 -0.74 -4.70
N GLY A 212 23.73 -0.94 -5.92
CA GLY A 212 23.13 -1.87 -6.87
C GLY A 212 23.17 -3.32 -6.41
N GLU A 213 24.22 -3.74 -5.70
CA GLU A 213 24.29 -5.07 -5.09
C GLU A 213 23.20 -5.27 -4.03
N HIS A 214 23.04 -4.28 -3.13
CA HIS A 214 22.06 -4.34 -2.05
C HIS A 214 20.62 -4.28 -2.57
N MET A 215 20.31 -3.32 -3.44
CA MET A 215 18.99 -3.14 -4.03
C MET A 215 18.64 -4.28 -4.98
N GLY A 216 19.60 -4.72 -5.79
CA GLY A 216 19.45 -5.82 -6.74
C GLY A 216 19.05 -7.11 -6.04
N ARG A 217 19.56 -7.40 -4.85
CA ARG A 217 19.20 -8.60 -4.08
C ARG A 217 17.69 -8.72 -3.82
N PHE A 218 17.01 -7.62 -3.46
CA PHE A 218 15.56 -7.65 -3.24
C PHE A 218 14.78 -7.89 -4.53
N TRP A 219 15.24 -7.32 -5.63
CA TRP A 219 14.63 -7.56 -6.93
C TRP A 219 14.84 -9.00 -7.41
N LEU A 220 16.06 -9.54 -7.25
CA LEU A 220 16.40 -10.90 -7.63
C LEU A 220 15.60 -11.93 -6.84
N ASP A 221 15.33 -11.67 -5.55
CA ASP A 221 14.42 -12.48 -4.73
C ASP A 221 12.99 -12.44 -5.28
N ALA A 222 12.46 -11.24 -5.59
CA ALA A 222 11.14 -11.09 -6.20
C ALA A 222 11.04 -11.77 -7.58
N ALA A 223 12.12 -11.73 -8.36
CA ALA A 223 12.23 -12.40 -9.64
C ALA A 223 12.45 -13.92 -9.52
N ARG A 224 12.66 -14.46 -8.32
CA ARG A 224 13.00 -15.87 -8.05
C ARG A 224 14.29 -16.32 -8.72
N TYR A 225 15.27 -15.42 -8.82
CA TYR A 225 16.59 -15.77 -9.30
C TYR A 225 17.26 -16.77 -8.34
N ALA A 226 17.84 -17.81 -8.91
CA ALA A 226 18.69 -18.76 -8.20
C ALA A 226 19.81 -19.24 -9.13
N ASP A 227 20.99 -19.54 -8.56
CA ASP A 227 22.12 -20.11 -9.30
C ASP A 227 21.89 -21.59 -9.66
N THR A 228 20.79 -22.20 -9.17
CA THR A 228 20.39 -23.58 -9.48
C THR A 228 18.89 -23.68 -9.80
N HIS A 229 18.49 -24.79 -10.43
CA HIS A 229 17.10 -25.08 -10.76
C HIS A 229 16.22 -25.42 -9.55
N GLY A 230 16.82 -25.82 -8.43
CA GLY A 230 16.09 -26.16 -7.22
C GLY A 230 15.22 -27.42 -7.38
N LEU A 231 13.99 -27.34 -6.88
CA LEU A 231 13.05 -28.46 -6.68
C LEU A 231 13.04 -29.50 -7.83
N HIS A 232 13.21 -30.78 -7.46
CA HIS A 232 13.27 -31.99 -8.31
C HIS A 232 14.55 -32.24 -9.11
N LEU A 233 15.27 -31.22 -9.59
CA LEU A 233 16.52 -31.35 -10.36
C LEU A 233 17.41 -30.13 -10.08
N ASP A 234 18.27 -30.22 -9.05
CA ASP A 234 19.09 -29.10 -8.56
C ASP A 234 20.38 -28.90 -9.37
N ASN A 235 20.25 -28.77 -10.70
CA ASN A 235 21.38 -28.49 -11.58
C ASN A 235 21.71 -26.99 -11.61
N GLU A 236 22.96 -26.67 -11.94
CA GLU A 236 23.43 -25.28 -12.13
C GLU A 236 22.61 -24.57 -13.21
N ARG A 237 22.36 -23.27 -12.99
CA ARG A 237 21.80 -22.34 -13.98
C ARG A 237 22.83 -21.27 -14.32
N SER A 238 23.32 -21.29 -15.56
CA SER A 238 24.20 -20.23 -16.06
C SER A 238 23.39 -18.98 -16.45
N MET A 239 22.87 -18.26 -15.44
CA MET A 239 22.05 -17.06 -15.59
C MET A 239 22.62 -15.82 -14.87
N TRP A 240 23.83 -15.93 -14.34
CA TRP A 240 24.56 -14.83 -13.72
C TRP A 240 24.66 -13.54 -14.57
N PRO A 241 24.63 -13.55 -15.92
CA PRO A 241 24.60 -12.29 -16.68
C PRO A 241 23.37 -11.44 -16.37
N TYR A 242 22.21 -12.07 -16.12
CA TYR A 242 20.99 -11.38 -15.72
C TYR A 242 21.13 -10.78 -14.31
N ARG A 243 21.66 -11.55 -13.34
CA ARG A 243 21.98 -11.04 -12.00
C ARG A 243 22.85 -9.79 -12.06
N ASP A 244 23.96 -9.86 -12.81
CA ASP A 244 24.90 -8.76 -12.92
C ASP A 244 24.29 -7.58 -13.68
N TRP A 245 23.41 -7.84 -14.66
CA TRP A 245 22.64 -6.79 -15.34
C TRP A 245 21.69 -6.06 -14.36
N VAL A 246 20.97 -6.78 -13.49
CA VAL A 246 20.11 -6.14 -12.47
C VAL A 246 20.92 -5.20 -11.59
N VAL A 247 22.07 -5.66 -11.08
CA VAL A 247 22.98 -4.83 -10.25
C VAL A 247 23.42 -3.57 -11.00
N ARG A 248 23.84 -3.71 -12.27
CA ARG A 248 24.22 -2.56 -13.11
C ARG A 248 23.04 -1.62 -13.37
N ALA A 249 21.83 -2.14 -13.61
CA ALA A 249 20.66 -1.33 -13.88
C ALA A 249 20.27 -0.43 -12.68
N PHE A 250 20.38 -0.96 -11.45
CA PHE A 250 20.21 -0.15 -10.24
C PHE A 250 21.30 0.93 -10.10
N ASN A 251 22.57 0.57 -10.30
CA ASN A 251 23.68 1.52 -10.22
C ASN A 251 23.60 2.62 -11.30
N ALA A 252 23.09 2.29 -12.49
CA ALA A 252 22.85 3.25 -13.57
C ALA A 252 21.59 4.09 -13.36
N ASN A 253 20.80 3.81 -12.30
CA ASN A 253 19.51 4.43 -12.04
C ASN A 253 18.58 4.35 -13.27
N LEU A 254 18.49 3.16 -13.87
CA LEU A 254 17.66 2.94 -15.05
C LEU A 254 16.19 3.24 -14.71
N PRO A 255 15.49 4.08 -15.50
CA PRO A 255 14.08 4.39 -15.26
C PRO A 255 13.22 3.13 -15.16
N TYR A 256 12.28 3.10 -14.21
CA TYR A 256 11.49 1.91 -13.89
C TYR A 256 10.69 1.37 -15.09
N ASP A 257 10.18 2.25 -15.94
CA ASP A 257 9.51 1.89 -17.19
C ASP A 257 10.44 1.13 -18.13
N GLN A 258 11.66 1.62 -18.36
CA GLN A 258 12.66 0.93 -19.18
C GLN A 258 13.12 -0.38 -18.52
N PHE A 259 13.39 -0.34 -17.21
CA PHE A 259 13.80 -1.52 -16.44
C PHE A 259 12.79 -2.65 -16.53
N THR A 260 11.49 -2.35 -16.47
CA THR A 260 10.44 -3.37 -16.61
C THR A 260 10.24 -3.81 -18.05
N ILE A 261 10.26 -2.90 -19.03
CA ILE A 261 10.12 -3.25 -20.45
C ILE A 261 11.26 -4.19 -20.90
N TRP A 262 12.51 -3.88 -20.54
CA TRP A 262 13.66 -4.69 -20.94
C TRP A 262 13.61 -6.10 -20.34
N GLN A 263 13.09 -6.24 -19.12
CA GLN A 263 12.91 -7.54 -18.48
C GLN A 263 11.79 -8.37 -19.10
N LEU A 264 10.68 -7.74 -19.46
CA LEU A 264 9.54 -8.45 -20.03
C LEU A 264 9.75 -8.82 -21.50
N ALA A 265 10.37 -7.93 -22.28
CA ALA A 265 10.42 -8.04 -23.74
C ALA A 265 11.69 -7.42 -24.37
N GLY A 266 12.80 -7.34 -23.64
CA GLY A 266 14.03 -6.70 -24.13
C GLY A 266 14.61 -7.33 -25.40
N ASP A 267 14.47 -8.64 -25.57
CA ASP A 267 14.86 -9.39 -26.76
C ASP A 267 13.95 -9.15 -27.97
N LEU A 268 12.74 -8.62 -27.74
CA LEU A 268 11.77 -8.29 -28.78
C LEU A 268 11.84 -6.81 -29.22
N LEU A 269 12.72 -6.01 -28.60
CA LEU A 269 12.92 -4.62 -29.01
C LEU A 269 13.55 -4.55 -30.41
N PRO A 270 13.13 -3.59 -31.25
CA PRO A 270 13.78 -3.37 -32.55
C PRO A 270 15.28 -3.12 -32.37
N ASN A 271 16.12 -3.91 -33.03
CA ASN A 271 17.58 -3.85 -32.93
C ASN A 271 18.09 -3.99 -31.48
N ALA A 272 17.50 -4.92 -30.71
CA ALA A 272 17.84 -5.15 -29.30
C ALA A 272 19.35 -5.28 -29.05
N THR A 273 19.86 -4.51 -28.09
CA THR A 273 21.25 -4.61 -27.64
C THR A 273 21.46 -5.90 -26.83
N VAL A 274 22.73 -6.30 -26.65
CA VAL A 274 23.06 -7.44 -25.79
C VAL A 274 22.55 -7.24 -24.36
N GLU A 275 22.59 -6.01 -23.82
CA GLU A 275 22.07 -5.72 -22.49
C GLU A 275 20.55 -5.93 -22.39
N GLN A 276 19.79 -5.52 -23.43
CA GLN A 276 18.34 -5.72 -23.49
C GLN A 276 17.99 -7.21 -23.63
N GLN A 277 18.77 -7.97 -24.38
CA GLN A 277 18.62 -9.41 -24.49
C GLN A 277 18.96 -10.13 -23.17
N ILE A 278 19.97 -9.66 -22.43
CA ILE A 278 20.31 -10.20 -21.10
C ILE A 278 19.19 -9.89 -20.10
N ALA A 279 18.61 -8.69 -20.16
CA ALA A 279 17.53 -8.26 -19.27
C ALA A 279 16.31 -9.19 -19.33
N SER A 280 15.96 -9.71 -20.52
CA SER A 280 14.86 -10.66 -20.70
C SER A 280 15.10 -12.04 -20.03
N GLY A 281 16.29 -12.26 -19.46
CA GLY A 281 16.58 -13.33 -18.51
C GLY A 281 15.64 -13.36 -17.30
N PHE A 282 14.94 -12.27 -16.98
CA PHE A 282 13.82 -12.27 -16.02
C PHE A 282 12.78 -13.37 -16.33
N ASN A 283 12.38 -13.52 -17.59
CA ASN A 283 11.37 -14.51 -18.00
C ASN A 283 11.82 -15.96 -17.79
N ARG A 284 13.13 -16.16 -17.61
CA ARG A 284 13.71 -17.47 -17.32
C ARG A 284 13.68 -17.78 -15.82
N CYS A 285 13.49 -16.82 -14.92
CA CYS A 285 13.59 -17.01 -13.47
C CYS A 285 12.36 -17.70 -12.83
N ASN A 286 11.29 -17.98 -13.60
CA ASN A 286 10.11 -18.72 -13.14
C ASN A 286 10.34 -20.24 -12.97
#